data_AF-A0A965T7T4-F1
#
_entry.id   AF-A0A965T7T4-F1
#
_cell.length_a   1.000
_cell.length_b   1.000
_cell.length_c   1.000
_cell.angle_alpha   90.00
_cell.angle_beta   90.00
_cell.angle_gamma   90.00
#
_symmetry.space_group_name_H-M   'P 1'
#
loop_
_entity.id
_entity.type
_entity.pdbx_description
1 polymer ?
#
loop_
_entity_poly.entity_id
_entity_poly.type
_entity_poly.pdbx_seq_one_letter_code
_entity_poly.pdbx_strand_id
1 'polypeptide(L)'
;MIWKDRIKQYPHRYTLTNVSGSTYDFAEVTGEVIEAGTPVNAENLNKLIQRDGDDIKDTVTTFAEAGTRENIATGEKTSTIFGKIKKWLADLKPHAFNDLATVQGTETDKAPTNKLLTDSTCAAFYRNLTDPRLGLTTTSDMIALATAMIDFSILEATVTSAYTNILPPVPVCKLRVEKHSVNRISAFATYKDSNVTTQYYFIGHIKLGDTSSQWSGWEKILTNKVISTVMPISSAAASN
;
A
#
# COMPACT_ATOMS: atom_id res chain seq x y z
N MET A 1 69.23 26.49 40.66
CA MET A 1 67.94 25.95 41.13
C MET A 1 67.26 27.05 41.94
N ILE A 2 66.27 27.72 41.38
CA ILE A 2 65.56 28.82 42.06
C ILE A 2 64.59 28.19 43.05
N TRP A 3 64.81 28.40 44.35
CA TRP A 3 63.91 27.91 45.40
C TRP A 3 62.59 28.65 45.27
N LYS A 4 61.51 27.93 44.95
CA LYS A 4 60.16 28.51 44.93
C LYS A 4 59.68 28.62 46.37
N ASP A 5 59.47 29.84 46.82
CA ASP A 5 58.97 30.12 48.15
C ASP A 5 57.56 29.55 48.34
N ARG A 6 57.46 28.47 49.11
CA ARG A 6 56.19 27.76 49.37
C ARG A 6 55.21 28.60 50.20
N ILE A 7 55.64 29.73 50.78
CA ILE A 7 54.79 30.61 51.57
C ILE A 7 53.71 31.29 50.69
N LYS A 8 54.00 31.52 49.41
CA LYS A 8 53.08 32.21 48.47
C LYS A 8 52.04 31.32 47.78
N GLN A 9 52.10 30.00 47.96
CA GLN A 9 51.28 29.04 47.19
C GLN A 9 49.86 28.83 47.75
N TYR A 10 49.57 29.23 48.99
CA TYR A 10 48.30 28.94 49.66
C TYR A 10 47.70 30.19 50.31
N PRO A 11 46.37 30.41 50.25
CA PRO A 11 45.70 31.56 50.87
C PRO A 11 45.76 31.52 52.41
N HIS A 12 45.63 32.70 53.05
CA HIS A 12 45.69 32.92 54.52
C HIS A 12 47.04 32.58 55.19
N ARG A 13 48.15 33.05 54.62
CA ARG A 13 49.48 32.88 55.20
C ARG A 13 50.14 34.24 55.45
N TYR A 14 50.82 34.38 56.59
CA TYR A 14 51.47 35.62 57.02
C TYR A 14 52.99 35.44 57.07
N THR A 15 53.74 36.47 56.71
CA THR A 15 55.18 36.53 56.97
C THR A 15 55.44 37.39 58.20
N LEU A 16 56.32 36.92 59.09
CA LEU A 16 56.85 37.75 60.17
C LEU A 16 58.07 38.53 59.67
N THR A 17 58.01 39.85 59.80
CA THR A 17 59.18 40.73 59.62
C THR A 17 59.59 41.30 60.96
N ASN A 18 60.86 41.13 61.33
CA ASN A 18 61.40 41.68 62.58
C ASN A 18 61.55 43.20 62.43
N VAL A 19 60.91 43.95 63.32
CA VAL A 19 60.92 45.42 63.28
C VAL A 19 62.01 45.97 64.19
N SER A 20 62.14 45.42 65.41
CA SER A 20 63.29 45.59 66.29
C SER A 20 63.23 44.62 67.48
N GLY A 21 64.39 44.13 67.94
CA GLY A 21 64.47 43.22 69.09
C GLY A 21 63.63 41.95 68.89
N SER A 22 62.70 41.70 69.82
CA SER A 22 61.77 40.55 69.78
C SER A 22 60.38 40.91 69.25
N THR A 23 60.21 42.08 68.63
CA THR A 23 58.93 42.56 68.07
C THR A 23 58.86 42.27 66.56
N TYR A 24 57.79 41.60 66.15
CA TYR A 24 57.56 41.20 64.76
C TYR A 24 56.20 41.70 64.27
N ASP A 25 56.16 42.22 63.06
CA ASP A 25 54.92 42.57 62.36
C ASP A 25 54.45 41.40 61.48
N PHE A 26 53.14 41.20 61.43
CA PHE A 26 52.48 40.23 60.56
C PHE A 26 51.98 40.92 59.30
N ALA A 27 52.58 40.62 58.16
CA ALA A 27 52.07 41.06 56.85
C ALA A 27 51.36 39.89 56.17
N GLU A 28 50.14 40.12 55.67
CA GLU A 28 49.41 39.13 54.88
C GLU A 28 50.13 38.94 53.54
N VAL A 29 50.47 37.69 53.23
CA VAL A 29 51.04 37.34 51.94
C VAL A 29 49.88 37.04 50.99
N THR A 30 49.65 37.94 50.03
CA THR A 30 48.69 37.70 48.95
C THR A 30 49.20 36.57 48.05
N GLY A 31 48.60 35.38 48.21
CA GLY A 31 48.83 34.25 47.32
C GLY A 31 48.07 34.44 46.02
N GLU A 32 48.75 34.36 44.89
CA GLU A 32 48.10 34.32 43.57
C GLU A 32 47.75 32.86 43.25
N VAL A 33 46.51 32.60 42.83
CA VAL A 33 46.05 31.27 42.46
C VAL A 33 46.78 30.85 41.17
N ILE A 34 47.80 30.00 41.28
CA ILE A 34 48.67 29.64 40.15
C ILE A 34 48.01 28.62 39.19
N GLU A 35 46.90 27.99 39.60
CA GLU A 35 46.04 27.19 38.72
C GLU A 35 44.58 27.40 39.13
N ALA A 36 43.88 28.28 38.41
CA ALA A 36 42.44 28.44 38.57
C ALA A 36 41.75 27.17 38.04
N GLY A 37 41.29 26.30 38.94
CA GLY A 37 40.30 25.30 38.57
C GLY A 37 39.08 25.98 37.94
N THR A 38 38.44 25.35 36.94
CA THR A 38 37.30 25.94 36.24
C THR A 38 36.22 26.36 37.27
N PRO A 39 35.88 27.65 37.39
CA PRO A 39 34.96 28.12 38.43
C PRO A 39 33.59 27.51 38.19
N VAL A 40 33.01 26.85 39.20
CA VAL A 40 31.65 26.28 39.13
C VAL A 40 30.66 27.45 38.99
N ASN A 41 30.13 27.67 37.79
CA ASN A 41 29.12 28.69 37.51
C ASN A 41 27.81 28.02 37.05
N ALA A 42 26.72 28.80 36.92
CA ALA A 42 25.41 28.30 36.51
C ALA A 42 25.43 27.57 35.14
N GLU A 43 26.33 28.00 34.25
CA GLU A 43 26.53 27.42 32.93
C GLU A 43 27.14 26.01 33.00
N ASN A 44 28.03 25.77 33.97
CA ASN A 44 28.69 24.48 34.22
C ASN A 44 27.82 23.53 35.05
N LEU A 45 27.06 24.08 36.00
CA LEU A 45 26.11 23.33 36.83
C LEU A 45 24.97 22.76 35.98
N ASN A 46 24.51 23.49 34.96
CA ASN A 46 23.53 22.99 34.00
C ASN A 46 24.04 21.82 33.15
N LYS A 47 25.35 21.71 32.90
CA LYS A 47 25.96 20.54 32.23
C LYS A 47 26.02 19.30 33.12
N LEU A 48 26.15 19.46 34.44
CA LEU A 48 26.10 18.35 35.40
C LEU A 48 24.66 17.82 35.59
N ILE A 49 23.64 18.66 35.37
CA ILE A 49 22.23 18.25 35.34
C ILE A 49 21.87 17.59 33.99
N GLN A 50 22.61 17.88 32.92
CA GLN A 50 22.63 17.08 31.68
C GLN A 50 23.44 15.78 31.88
N ARG A 51 23.22 15.07 32.99
CA ARG A 51 23.75 13.72 33.13
C ARG A 51 23.09 12.89 32.05
N ASP A 52 23.88 12.40 31.11
CA ASP A 52 23.44 11.45 30.11
C ASP A 52 22.72 10.28 30.81
N GLY A 53 21.40 10.19 30.59
CA GLY A 53 20.58 9.05 30.98
C GLY A 53 20.26 8.95 32.48
N ASP A 54 19.11 9.50 32.87
CA ASP A 54 18.26 8.74 33.79
C ASP A 54 17.64 7.56 33.03
N ASP A 55 17.33 6.50 33.78
CA ASP A 55 16.82 5.24 33.24
C ASP A 55 15.50 5.51 32.49
N ILE A 56 15.53 5.40 31.16
CA ILE A 56 14.36 5.69 30.29
C ILE A 56 13.17 4.79 30.63
N LYS A 57 13.43 3.63 31.28
CA LYS A 57 12.47 2.57 31.56
C LYS A 57 11.12 3.05 32.13
N ASP A 58 11.11 4.08 32.97
CA ASP A 58 9.91 4.57 33.67
C ASP A 58 9.60 6.06 33.38
N THR A 59 10.31 6.69 32.44
CA THR A 59 10.12 8.12 32.15
C THR A 59 8.96 8.34 31.17
N VAL A 60 7.91 9.03 31.61
CA VAL A 60 6.82 9.47 30.74
C VAL A 60 7.26 10.70 29.95
N THR A 61 7.62 10.51 28.68
CA THR A 61 7.98 11.62 27.77
C THR A 61 6.79 12.01 26.90
N THR A 62 6.41 13.28 26.89
CA THR A 62 5.51 13.83 25.87
C THR A 62 6.27 14.03 24.55
N PHE A 63 5.66 13.65 23.43
CA PHE A 63 6.25 13.82 22.10
C PHE A 63 5.18 14.18 21.06
N ALA A 64 5.60 14.94 20.05
CA ALA A 64 4.81 15.23 18.87
C ALA A 64 5.26 14.36 17.71
N GLU A 65 4.40 14.18 16.71
CA GLU A 65 4.81 13.52 15.46
C GLU A 65 5.84 14.39 14.73
N ALA A 66 6.88 13.76 14.17
CA ALA A 66 7.85 14.46 13.34
C ALA A 66 7.21 14.93 12.03
N GLY A 67 7.63 16.09 11.52
CA GLY A 67 7.09 16.63 10.26
C GLY A 67 7.50 15.83 9.02
N THR A 68 8.68 15.21 9.04
CA THR A 68 9.29 14.49 7.90
C THR A 68 9.82 13.13 8.33
N ARG A 69 9.96 12.21 7.36
CA ARG A 69 10.61 10.90 7.59
C ARG A 69 12.11 11.08 7.65
N GLU A 70 12.67 10.75 8.81
CA GLU A 70 14.11 10.77 9.04
C GLU A 70 14.54 9.53 9.81
N ASN A 71 15.80 9.14 9.62
CA ASN A 71 16.41 8.10 10.43
C ASN A 71 16.70 8.62 11.83
N ILE A 72 16.73 7.71 12.80
CA ILE A 72 17.17 7.99 14.16
C ILE A 72 18.69 8.10 14.15
N ALA A 73 19.22 9.24 14.54
CA ALA A 73 20.65 9.45 14.77
C ALA A 73 21.00 9.26 16.26
N THR A 74 22.27 8.98 16.53
CA THR A 74 22.78 8.86 17.90
C THR A 74 22.78 10.24 18.58
N GLY A 75 22.41 10.28 19.86
CA GLY A 75 22.38 11.50 20.66
C GLY A 75 21.08 12.31 20.53
N GLU A 76 20.07 11.82 19.82
CA GLU A 76 18.75 12.45 19.78
C GLU A 76 18.01 12.30 21.12
N LYS A 77 17.20 13.32 21.45
CA LYS A 77 16.31 13.26 22.62
C LYS A 77 15.30 12.13 22.43
N THR A 78 14.98 11.42 23.52
CA THR A 78 13.98 10.33 23.52
C THR A 78 12.62 10.76 22.94
N SER A 79 12.19 12.00 23.21
CA SER A 79 10.96 12.55 22.63
C SER A 79 11.03 12.72 21.11
N THR A 80 12.20 13.07 20.55
CA THR A 80 12.43 13.17 19.10
C THR A 80 12.39 11.78 18.46
N ILE A 81 13.03 10.79 19.09
CA ILE A 81 13.01 9.39 18.64
C ILE A 81 11.57 8.88 18.54
N PHE A 82 10.77 9.06 19.60
CA PHE A 82 9.36 8.65 19.58
C PHE A 82 8.53 9.42 18.54
N GLY A 83 8.82 10.71 18.31
CA GLY A 83 8.20 11.48 17.23
C GLY A 83 8.48 10.92 15.84
N LYS A 84 9.73 10.51 15.57
CA LYS A 84 10.13 9.85 14.31
C LYS A 84 9.51 8.46 14.17
N ILE A 85 9.51 7.64 15.22
CA ILE A 85 8.86 6.32 15.23
C ILE A 85 7.37 6.47 14.93
N LYS A 86 6.68 7.43 15.58
CA LYS A 86 5.27 7.72 15.31
C LYS A 86 5.05 8.06 13.84
N LYS A 87 5.91 8.89 13.23
CA LYS A 87 5.81 9.23 11.81
C LYS A 87 5.99 8.01 10.90
N TRP A 88 7.00 7.19 11.17
CA TRP A 88 7.22 5.94 10.45
C TRP A 88 6.02 4.99 10.56
N LEU A 89 5.43 4.81 11.74
CA LEU A 89 4.25 3.96 11.94
C LEU A 89 3.00 4.54 11.27
N ALA A 90 2.78 5.85 11.36
CA ALA A 90 1.65 6.53 10.74
C ALA A 90 1.68 6.36 9.22
N ASP A 91 2.85 6.54 8.60
CA ASP A 91 2.95 6.43 7.16
C ASP A 91 3.05 4.96 6.67
N LEU A 92 3.51 4.03 7.52
CA LEU A 92 3.51 2.59 7.21
C LEU A 92 2.09 2.01 7.27
N LYS A 93 1.23 2.50 8.16
CA LYS A 93 -0.17 2.04 8.32
C LYS A 93 -0.94 1.88 6.99
N PRO A 94 -1.01 2.88 6.09
CA PRO A 94 -1.70 2.75 4.80
C PRO A 94 -1.05 1.76 3.82
N HIS A 95 0.21 1.38 4.04
CA HIS A 95 0.94 0.44 3.18
C HIS A 95 0.93 -0.99 3.74
N ALA A 96 0.95 -1.16 5.06
CA ALA A 96 1.09 -2.48 5.71
C ALA A 96 -0.24 -3.15 6.05
N PHE A 97 -1.29 -2.36 6.31
CA PHE A 97 -2.61 -2.86 6.70
C PHE A 97 -3.66 -2.30 5.75
N ASN A 98 -3.79 -2.92 4.57
CA ASN A 98 -4.89 -2.62 3.67
C ASN A 98 -6.12 -3.45 4.06
N ASP A 99 -7.29 -2.82 4.04
CA ASP A 99 -8.57 -3.53 4.08
C ASP A 99 -8.66 -4.49 2.88
N LEU A 100 -9.46 -5.56 3.00
CA LEU A 100 -9.73 -6.43 1.86
C LEU A 100 -10.31 -5.60 0.71
N ALA A 101 -9.60 -5.53 -0.40
CA ALA A 101 -10.08 -4.85 -1.59
C ALA A 101 -11.25 -5.64 -2.19
N THR A 102 -12.47 -5.09 -2.10
CA THR A 102 -13.66 -5.64 -2.74
C THR A 102 -13.85 -5.09 -4.16
N VAL A 103 -13.14 -4.01 -4.50
CA VAL A 103 -13.18 -3.32 -5.79
C VAL A 103 -11.77 -2.85 -6.16
N GLN A 104 -11.51 -2.69 -7.45
CA GLN A 104 -10.24 -2.19 -8.00
C GLN A 104 -9.96 -0.76 -7.50
N GLY A 105 -8.94 -0.60 -6.65
CA GLY A 105 -8.48 0.72 -6.21
C GLY A 105 -7.69 1.44 -7.30
N THR A 106 -7.96 2.73 -7.49
CA THR A 106 -7.19 3.63 -8.37
C THR A 106 -6.10 4.40 -7.60
N GLU A 107 -5.82 4.00 -6.37
CA GLU A 107 -4.98 4.73 -5.42
C GLU A 107 -3.50 4.44 -5.68
N THR A 108 -2.67 5.48 -5.74
CA THR A 108 -1.22 5.38 -6.02
C THR A 108 -0.36 5.16 -4.78
N ASP A 109 -0.95 5.33 -3.58
CA ASP A 109 -0.22 5.53 -2.32
C ASP A 109 -0.45 4.39 -1.32
N LYS A 110 -0.83 3.21 -1.80
CA LYS A 110 -1.04 2.01 -0.97
C LYS A 110 -0.28 0.83 -1.55
N ALA A 111 0.17 -0.09 -0.69
CA ALA A 111 0.76 -1.33 -1.19
C ALA A 111 -0.28 -2.11 -1.99
N PRO A 112 0.07 -2.65 -3.16
CA PRO A 112 -0.89 -3.35 -4.01
C PRO A 112 -1.31 -4.67 -3.36
N THR A 113 -2.34 -4.64 -2.51
CA THR A 113 -3.16 -5.85 -2.24
C THR A 113 -3.90 -6.25 -3.51
N ASN A 114 -4.19 -5.26 -4.36
CA ASN A 114 -4.64 -5.43 -5.72
C ASN A 114 -3.42 -5.51 -6.65
N LYS A 115 -2.68 -6.63 -6.62
CA LYS A 115 -1.78 -6.99 -7.72
C LYS A 115 -2.65 -7.25 -8.94
N LEU A 116 -3.08 -6.17 -9.60
CA LEU A 116 -3.52 -6.24 -10.98
C LEU A 116 -2.30 -6.71 -11.74
N LEU A 117 -2.38 -7.96 -12.16
CA LEU A 117 -1.89 -8.40 -13.44
C LEU A 117 -1.96 -7.21 -14.45
N THR A 118 -0.85 -6.51 -14.64
CA THR A 118 -0.53 -5.92 -15.94
C THR A 118 -0.46 -7.00 -17.03
N ASP A 119 -0.53 -8.27 -16.63
CA ASP A 119 -0.61 -9.48 -17.47
C ASP A 119 -2.07 -9.93 -17.74
N SER A 120 -3.08 -9.18 -17.27
CA SER A 120 -4.49 -9.55 -17.47
C SER A 120 -4.87 -9.09 -18.86
N THR A 121 -5.09 -10.03 -19.77
CA THR A 121 -5.47 -9.77 -21.16
C THR A 121 -6.84 -9.09 -21.31
N CYS A 122 -7.57 -8.86 -20.20
CA CYS A 122 -8.88 -8.21 -20.17
C CYS A 122 -8.99 -7.23 -19.00
N ALA A 123 -9.69 -6.10 -19.22
CA ALA A 123 -9.99 -5.09 -18.22
C ALA A 123 -10.90 -5.60 -17.09
N ALA A 124 -11.82 -6.52 -17.41
CA ALA A 124 -12.67 -7.19 -16.42
C ALA A 124 -13.07 -8.59 -16.90
N PHE A 125 -13.18 -9.52 -15.95
CA PHE A 125 -13.81 -10.82 -16.15
C PHE A 125 -15.07 -10.92 -15.28
N TYR A 126 -16.24 -11.10 -15.90
CA TYR A 126 -17.53 -11.27 -15.23
C TYR A 126 -17.94 -12.75 -15.24
N ARG A 127 -18.27 -13.33 -14.07
CA ARG A 127 -18.60 -14.77 -13.96
C ARG A 127 -20.10 -15.09 -13.96
N ASN A 128 -20.94 -14.05 -13.83
CA ASN A 128 -22.39 -14.17 -13.83
C ASN A 128 -23.02 -12.82 -14.22
N LEU A 129 -24.29 -12.86 -14.61
CA LEU A 129 -25.06 -11.67 -15.01
C LEU A 129 -25.50 -10.80 -13.82
N THR A 130 -25.43 -11.33 -12.60
CA THR A 130 -25.76 -10.64 -11.34
C THR A 130 -24.56 -9.94 -10.71
N ASP A 131 -23.44 -9.83 -11.45
CA ASP A 131 -22.22 -9.20 -10.94
C ASP A 131 -22.55 -7.74 -10.61
N PRO A 132 -22.32 -7.27 -9.36
CA PRO A 132 -22.67 -5.91 -8.94
C PRO A 132 -22.03 -4.84 -9.83
N ARG A 133 -20.88 -5.14 -10.45
CA ARG A 133 -20.16 -4.23 -11.36
C ARG A 133 -20.89 -3.99 -12.68
N LEU A 134 -21.80 -4.89 -13.07
CA LEU A 134 -22.67 -4.70 -14.23
C LEU A 134 -23.90 -3.84 -13.88
N GLY A 135 -24.26 -3.73 -12.60
CA GLY A 135 -25.44 -2.95 -12.17
C GLY A 135 -26.77 -3.47 -12.71
N LEU A 136 -26.84 -4.74 -13.13
CA LEU A 136 -28.03 -5.33 -13.73
C LEU A 136 -28.83 -6.11 -12.67
N THR A 137 -30.07 -5.70 -12.43
CA THR A 137 -30.92 -6.27 -11.36
C THR A 137 -31.85 -7.39 -11.84
N THR A 138 -32.33 -7.36 -13.10
CA THR A 138 -33.08 -8.44 -13.77
C THR A 138 -33.09 -8.25 -15.29
N THR A 139 -33.14 -9.34 -16.06
CA THR A 139 -33.32 -9.45 -17.54
C THR A 139 -33.00 -8.22 -18.36
N SER A 140 -31.74 -7.85 -18.39
CA SER A 140 -31.26 -6.77 -19.22
C SER A 140 -31.12 -7.27 -20.65
N ASP A 141 -31.61 -6.51 -21.62
CA ASP A 141 -31.39 -6.82 -23.03
C ASP A 141 -29.89 -6.96 -23.34
N MET A 142 -29.55 -7.66 -24.42
CA MET A 142 -28.19 -7.82 -24.89
C MET A 142 -27.47 -6.47 -25.08
N ILE A 143 -28.23 -5.43 -25.49
CA ILE A 143 -27.72 -4.05 -25.56
C ILE A 143 -27.38 -3.50 -24.18
N ALA A 144 -28.26 -3.67 -23.19
CA ALA A 144 -28.04 -3.19 -21.83
C ALA A 144 -26.84 -3.89 -21.16
N LEU A 145 -26.68 -5.19 -21.42
CA LEU A 145 -25.50 -5.94 -20.97
C LEU A 145 -24.21 -5.37 -21.58
N ALA A 146 -24.18 -5.18 -22.90
CA ALA A 146 -23.01 -4.65 -23.59
C ALA A 146 -22.69 -3.19 -23.17
N THR A 147 -23.70 -2.38 -22.87
CA THR A 147 -23.52 -1.02 -22.34
C THR A 147 -22.91 -1.04 -20.94
N ALA A 148 -23.35 -1.96 -20.08
CA ALA A 148 -22.84 -2.09 -18.72
C ALA A 148 -21.41 -2.65 -18.63
N MET A 149 -21.00 -3.50 -19.58
CA MET A 149 -19.66 -4.08 -19.61
C MET A 149 -18.59 -3.00 -19.89
N ILE A 150 -17.46 -3.07 -19.18
CA ILE A 150 -16.30 -2.20 -19.44
C ILE A 150 -15.65 -2.59 -20.78
N ASP A 151 -15.04 -1.64 -21.50
CA ASP A 151 -14.27 -1.94 -22.71
C ASP A 151 -13.10 -2.90 -22.41
N PHE A 152 -12.74 -3.76 -23.37
CA PHE A 152 -11.76 -4.84 -23.21
C PHE A 152 -12.11 -5.87 -22.12
N SER A 153 -13.39 -6.19 -21.91
CA SER A 153 -13.83 -7.17 -20.91
C SER A 153 -14.40 -8.45 -21.51
N ILE A 154 -14.44 -9.50 -20.68
CA ILE A 154 -15.05 -10.79 -21.01
C ILE A 154 -16.08 -11.13 -19.95
N LEU A 155 -17.26 -11.60 -20.37
CA LEU A 155 -18.26 -12.20 -19.51
C LEU A 155 -18.41 -13.66 -19.88
N GLU A 156 -18.43 -14.54 -18.88
CA GLU A 156 -18.74 -15.96 -19.05
C GLU A 156 -19.75 -16.37 -17.99
N ALA A 157 -20.97 -16.69 -18.41
CA ALA A 157 -22.08 -16.99 -17.51
C ALA A 157 -22.95 -18.14 -18.03
N THR A 158 -23.56 -18.88 -17.12
CA THR A 158 -24.67 -19.78 -17.48
C THR A 158 -25.96 -18.99 -17.40
N VAL A 159 -26.74 -19.03 -18.48
CA VAL A 159 -27.94 -18.23 -18.66
C VAL A 159 -29.12 -19.19 -18.82
N THR A 160 -30.15 -19.01 -18.01
CA THR A 160 -31.37 -19.84 -18.01
C THR A 160 -32.52 -19.13 -18.72
N SER A 161 -33.65 -19.83 -18.87
CA SER A 161 -34.92 -19.29 -19.40
C SER A 161 -35.41 -18.01 -18.71
N ALA A 162 -34.92 -17.74 -17.49
CA ALA A 162 -35.11 -16.48 -16.80
C ALA A 162 -34.54 -15.25 -17.55
N TYR A 163 -33.71 -15.39 -18.58
CA TYR A 163 -33.06 -14.28 -19.32
C TYR A 163 -33.43 -14.26 -20.81
N THR A 164 -34.72 -14.22 -21.11
CA THR A 164 -35.27 -14.34 -22.47
C THR A 164 -34.70 -13.37 -23.51
N ASN A 165 -34.25 -12.18 -23.09
CA ASN A 165 -33.76 -11.12 -23.99
C ASN A 165 -32.25 -11.22 -24.27
N ILE A 166 -31.53 -12.08 -23.55
CA ILE A 166 -30.11 -12.36 -23.76
C ILE A 166 -29.95 -13.71 -24.46
N LEU A 167 -30.86 -14.64 -24.18
CA LEU A 167 -30.77 -16.03 -24.62
C LEU A 167 -31.08 -16.18 -26.12
N PRO A 168 -30.37 -17.07 -26.85
CA PRO A 168 -30.91 -17.63 -28.08
C PRO A 168 -32.21 -18.40 -27.79
N PRO A 169 -32.98 -18.81 -28.80
CA PRO A 169 -34.23 -19.56 -28.62
C PRO A 169 -33.98 -21.02 -28.14
N VAL A 170 -33.37 -21.16 -26.96
CA VAL A 170 -32.99 -22.40 -26.26
C VAL A 170 -33.26 -22.21 -24.76
N PRO A 171 -33.50 -23.26 -23.96
CA PRO A 171 -33.93 -23.09 -22.56
C PRO A 171 -32.81 -22.69 -21.58
N VAL A 172 -31.58 -23.10 -21.83
CA VAL A 172 -30.38 -22.74 -21.04
C VAL A 172 -29.21 -22.64 -22.01
N CYS A 173 -28.25 -21.75 -21.81
CA CYS A 173 -27.01 -21.79 -22.56
C CYS A 173 -25.83 -21.25 -21.74
N LYS A 174 -24.62 -21.70 -22.08
CA LYS A 174 -23.41 -21.00 -21.67
C LYS A 174 -23.19 -19.83 -22.60
N LEU A 175 -23.26 -18.62 -22.06
CA LEU A 175 -23.03 -17.36 -22.74
C LEU A 175 -21.60 -16.88 -22.47
N ARG A 176 -20.91 -16.47 -23.53
CA ARG A 176 -19.66 -15.73 -23.46
C ARG A 176 -19.81 -14.44 -24.25
N VAL A 177 -19.58 -13.30 -23.64
CA VAL A 177 -19.60 -11.99 -24.31
C VAL A 177 -18.20 -11.39 -24.24
N GLU A 178 -17.69 -10.99 -25.39
CA GLU A 178 -16.38 -10.36 -25.53
C GLU A 178 -16.58 -8.94 -26.03
N LYS A 179 -16.19 -7.97 -25.19
CA LYS A 179 -16.25 -6.55 -25.52
C LYS A 179 -14.83 -6.06 -25.73
N HIS A 180 -14.46 -5.82 -26.98
CA HIS A 180 -13.15 -5.24 -27.30
C HIS A 180 -13.17 -3.71 -27.22
N SER A 181 -14.23 -3.10 -27.74
CA SER A 181 -14.48 -1.66 -27.62
C SER A 181 -15.97 -1.39 -27.65
N VAL A 182 -16.37 -0.14 -27.40
CA VAL A 182 -17.78 0.30 -27.47
C VAL A 182 -18.53 -0.20 -28.73
N ASN A 183 -17.86 -0.33 -29.87
CA ASN A 183 -18.48 -0.72 -31.14
C ASN A 183 -18.14 -2.14 -31.60
N ARG A 184 -17.30 -2.88 -30.86
CA ARG A 184 -16.82 -4.20 -31.24
C ARG A 184 -17.12 -5.18 -30.12
N ILE A 185 -18.35 -5.69 -30.13
CA ILE A 185 -18.81 -6.68 -29.16
C ILE A 185 -19.31 -7.93 -29.91
N SER A 186 -18.86 -9.09 -29.45
CA SER A 186 -19.33 -10.38 -29.95
C SER A 186 -19.85 -11.23 -28.80
N ALA A 187 -20.98 -11.89 -29.02
CA ALA A 187 -21.60 -12.79 -28.07
C ALA A 187 -21.68 -14.20 -28.66
N PHE A 188 -21.33 -15.17 -27.84
CA PHE A 188 -21.26 -16.58 -28.18
C PHE A 188 -22.11 -17.35 -27.20
N ALA A 189 -23.01 -18.18 -27.71
CA ALA A 189 -23.82 -19.05 -26.87
C ALA A 189 -23.65 -20.51 -27.30
N THR A 190 -23.43 -21.37 -26.31
CA THR A 190 -23.33 -22.82 -26.50
C THR A 190 -24.42 -23.52 -25.71
N TYR A 191 -25.06 -24.49 -26.34
CA TYR A 191 -26.10 -25.29 -25.71
C TYR A 191 -25.95 -26.77 -26.07
N LYS A 192 -26.27 -27.64 -25.11
CA LYS A 192 -26.39 -29.08 -25.29
C LYS A 192 -27.60 -29.56 -24.49
N ASP A 193 -28.55 -30.19 -25.17
CA ASP A 193 -29.71 -30.82 -24.54
C ASP A 193 -29.29 -32.05 -23.71
N SER A 194 -30.01 -32.27 -22.61
CA SER A 194 -29.89 -33.49 -21.82
C SER A 194 -30.22 -34.71 -22.66
N ASN A 195 -29.36 -35.73 -22.64
CA ASN A 195 -29.55 -37.01 -23.35
C ASN A 195 -29.65 -36.88 -24.88
N VAL A 196 -29.23 -35.76 -25.47
CA VAL A 196 -29.13 -35.58 -26.92
C VAL A 196 -27.66 -35.44 -27.30
N THR A 197 -27.26 -36.05 -28.41
CA THR A 197 -25.90 -35.98 -28.94
C THR A 197 -25.60 -34.64 -29.63
N THR A 198 -26.62 -33.80 -29.82
CA THR A 198 -26.56 -32.55 -30.58
C THR A 198 -26.15 -31.39 -29.70
N GLN A 199 -25.07 -30.72 -30.12
CA GLN A 199 -24.62 -29.46 -29.55
C GLN A 199 -24.91 -28.34 -30.54
N TYR A 200 -25.33 -27.20 -30.02
CA TYR A 200 -25.65 -26.01 -30.77
C TYR A 200 -24.65 -24.90 -30.42
N TYR A 201 -24.20 -24.18 -31.46
CA TYR A 201 -23.37 -22.99 -31.33
C TYR A 201 -24.03 -21.81 -32.02
N PHE A 202 -24.21 -20.74 -31.27
CA PHE A 202 -24.79 -19.49 -31.74
C PHE A 202 -23.78 -18.36 -31.63
N ILE A 203 -23.82 -17.46 -32.60
CA ILE A 203 -23.04 -16.22 -32.61
C ILE A 203 -24.01 -15.06 -32.82
N GLY A 204 -23.75 -13.95 -32.16
CA GLY A 204 -24.29 -12.66 -32.59
C GLY A 204 -23.31 -11.53 -32.28
N HIS A 205 -23.54 -10.39 -32.91
CA HIS A 205 -22.72 -9.20 -32.80
C HIS A 205 -23.55 -8.01 -32.35
N ILE A 206 -23.00 -7.22 -31.43
CA ILE A 206 -23.64 -6.01 -30.91
C ILE A 206 -22.79 -4.83 -31.36
N LYS A 207 -23.46 -3.83 -31.93
CA LYS A 207 -22.87 -2.52 -32.15
C LYS A 207 -23.61 -1.52 -31.26
N LEU A 208 -22.92 -0.96 -30.29
CA LEU A 208 -23.44 0.19 -29.55
C LEU A 208 -23.24 1.46 -30.40
N GLY A 209 -24.06 2.47 -30.18
CA GLY A 209 -23.95 3.75 -30.86
C GLY A 209 -24.77 4.82 -30.15
N ASP A 210 -24.38 6.09 -30.31
CA ASP A 210 -24.97 7.22 -29.59
C ASP A 210 -26.47 7.40 -29.85
N THR A 211 -26.97 7.02 -31.04
CA THR A 211 -28.36 7.21 -31.45
C THR A 211 -29.13 5.94 -31.79
N SER A 212 -28.45 4.85 -32.15
CA SER A 212 -29.10 3.53 -32.30
C SER A 212 -28.11 2.40 -32.04
N SER A 213 -28.29 1.72 -30.92
CA SER A 213 -27.61 0.46 -30.64
C SER A 213 -28.37 -0.67 -31.32
N GLN A 214 -27.64 -1.59 -31.95
CA GLN A 214 -28.23 -2.68 -32.73
C GLN A 214 -27.63 -4.01 -32.31
N TRP A 215 -28.51 -4.97 -32.02
CA TRP A 215 -28.18 -6.36 -31.82
C TRP A 215 -28.50 -7.13 -33.10
N SER A 216 -27.56 -7.91 -33.63
CA SER A 216 -27.76 -8.68 -34.86
C SER A 216 -28.70 -9.88 -34.70
N GLY A 217 -29.16 -10.15 -33.48
CA GLY A 217 -29.82 -11.41 -33.17
C GLY A 217 -28.83 -12.57 -33.08
N TRP A 218 -29.39 -13.76 -32.86
CA TRP A 218 -28.65 -15.00 -32.77
C TRP A 218 -28.72 -15.78 -34.08
N GLU A 219 -27.56 -16.07 -34.66
CA GLU A 219 -27.46 -16.98 -35.79
C GLU A 219 -26.86 -18.32 -35.35
N LYS A 220 -27.50 -19.43 -35.76
CA LYS A 220 -27.04 -20.79 -35.44
C LYS A 220 -26.02 -21.23 -36.49
N ILE A 221 -24.75 -21.31 -36.10
CA ILE A 221 -23.64 -21.52 -37.05
C ILE A 221 -23.29 -23.00 -37.19
N LEU A 222 -23.30 -23.76 -36.09
CA LEU A 222 -22.86 -25.15 -36.10
C LEU A 222 -23.79 -26.05 -35.31
N THR A 223 -23.94 -27.26 -35.82
CA THR A 223 -24.44 -28.41 -35.09
C THR A 223 -23.37 -29.51 -35.13
N ASN A 224 -23.39 -30.43 -34.16
CA ASN A 224 -22.49 -31.59 -34.11
C ASN A 224 -22.36 -32.34 -35.47
N LYS A 225 -23.44 -32.41 -36.25
CA LYS A 225 -23.48 -33.04 -37.58
C LYS A 225 -22.53 -32.36 -38.56
N VAL A 226 -22.46 -31.03 -38.51
CA VAL A 226 -21.56 -30.22 -39.36
C VAL A 226 -20.11 -30.30 -38.86
N ILE A 227 -19.88 -30.37 -37.54
CA ILE A 227 -18.53 -30.47 -36.95
C ILE A 227 -17.81 -31.73 -37.43
N SER A 228 -18.51 -32.88 -37.50
CA SER A 228 -17.94 -34.14 -38.00
C SER A 228 -17.56 -34.11 -39.48
N THR A 229 -18.13 -33.20 -40.27
CA THR A 229 -17.83 -33.06 -41.71
C THR A 229 -16.65 -32.13 -42.00
N VAL A 230 -16.30 -31.21 -41.10
CA VAL A 230 -15.16 -30.29 -41.27
C VAL A 230 -13.87 -30.81 -40.63
N MET A 231 -14.00 -31.69 -39.63
CA MET A 231 -12.91 -32.53 -39.15
C MET A 231 -13.45 -33.95 -39.06
N PRO A 232 -13.14 -34.84 -40.03
CA PRO A 232 -13.39 -36.25 -39.80
C PRO A 232 -12.49 -36.64 -38.63
N ILE A 233 -13.07 -36.83 -37.44
CA ILE A 233 -12.50 -37.83 -36.55
C ILE A 233 -12.76 -39.13 -37.29
N SER A 234 -11.81 -39.53 -38.13
CA SER A 234 -11.91 -40.80 -38.80
C SER A 234 -11.96 -41.82 -37.67
N SER A 235 -13.10 -42.48 -37.52
CA SER A 235 -13.19 -43.69 -36.69
C SER A 235 -12.18 -44.74 -37.16
N ALA A 236 -11.66 -44.61 -38.38
CA ALA A 236 -10.52 -45.38 -38.89
C ALA A 236 -9.17 -45.11 -38.17
N ALA A 237 -8.98 -43.97 -37.51
CA ALA A 237 -7.78 -43.71 -36.69
C ALA A 237 -7.92 -44.19 -35.23
N ALA A 238 -9.11 -44.65 -34.83
CA ALA A 238 -9.37 -45.23 -33.50
C ALA A 238 -9.56 -46.76 -33.56
N SER A 239 -9.45 -47.37 -34.75
CA SER A 239 -9.49 -48.82 -34.94
C SER A 239 -8.35 -49.29 -35.82
N ASN A 240 -7.14 -49.34 -35.25
CA ASN A 240 -6.10 -50.36 -35.42
C ASN A 240 -4.86 -50.02 -34.60
#